data_AF-A0A418V6R5-F1
#
_entry.id   AF-A0A418V6R5-F1
#
_cell.length_a   1.000
_cell.length_b   1.000
_cell.length_c   1.000
_cell.angle_alpha   90.00
_cell.angle_beta   90.00
_cell.angle_gamma   90.00
#
_symmetry.space_group_name_H-M   'P 1'
#
loop_
_entity.id
_entity.type
_entity.pdbx_description
1 polymer ?
#
loop_
_entity_poly.entity_id
_entity_poly.type
_entity_poly.pdbx_seq_one_letter_code
_entity_poly.pdbx_strand_id
1 'polypeptide(L)'
;MFLLMAPVPAPVTLSAQAGQTVTLTVRLPAPDSGVLLNRGAPNSLILKTPWGQWKKSPSGRPFVNGGAEFSGYFGQVHPVILRFKVPAGTPPGPHNAQLALQLFTCNRQEKLCQQKDLTYPVTIQVGDRQQAGRLDVPAAALRRPLKPGG
;
A
#
# COMPACT_ATOMS: atom_id res chain seq x y z
N MET A 1 3.47 -28.84 -14.32
CA MET A 1 2.45 -27.85 -13.94
C MET A 1 2.99 -27.05 -12.75
N PHE A 2 3.69 -25.93 -13.01
CA PHE A 2 4.19 -25.07 -11.94
C PHE A 2 3.10 -24.05 -11.60
N LEU A 3 2.51 -24.17 -10.41
CA LEU A 3 1.72 -23.10 -9.82
C LEU A 3 2.68 -21.93 -9.57
N LEU A 4 2.73 -20.96 -10.50
CA LEU A 4 3.34 -19.66 -10.27
C LEU A 4 2.49 -18.97 -9.19
N MET A 5 2.79 -19.24 -7.92
CA MET A 5 2.28 -18.44 -6.81
C MET A 5 2.71 -17.01 -7.09
N ALA A 6 1.73 -16.09 -7.15
CA ALA A 6 2.04 -14.67 -7.24
C ALA A 6 3.01 -14.33 -6.09
N PRO A 7 4.12 -13.64 -6.36
CA PRO A 7 5.13 -13.38 -5.33
C PRO A 7 4.48 -12.68 -4.15
N VAL A 8 4.53 -13.32 -2.98
CA VAL A 8 4.05 -12.72 -1.74
C VAL A 8 4.88 -11.46 -1.52
N PRO A 9 4.25 -10.30 -1.32
CA PRO A 9 4.99 -9.07 -1.11
C PRO A 9 5.91 -9.20 0.11
N ALA A 10 7.11 -8.64 0.02
CA ALA A 10 8.10 -8.69 1.09
C ALA A 10 7.52 -8.12 2.40
N PRO A 11 7.79 -8.76 3.55
CA PRO A 11 7.32 -8.28 4.85
C PRO A 11 7.92 -6.91 5.16
N VAL A 12 7.11 -6.06 5.81
CA VAL A 12 7.53 -4.73 6.27
C VAL A 12 7.87 -4.80 7.75
N THR A 13 9.11 -4.46 8.11
CA THR A 13 9.52 -4.37 9.52
C THR A 13 9.51 -2.92 9.98
N LEU A 14 8.85 -2.66 11.11
CA LEU A 14 8.84 -1.37 11.81
C LEU A 14 9.57 -1.51 13.14
N SER A 15 10.34 -0.50 13.54
CA SER A 15 10.89 -0.42 14.90
C SER A 15 10.13 0.61 15.70
N ALA A 16 9.71 0.25 16.90
CA ALA A 16 8.88 1.08 17.76
C ALA A 16 9.33 1.02 19.22
N GLN A 17 9.01 2.06 19.97
CA GLN A 17 9.09 2.06 21.43
C GLN A 17 7.68 2.03 22.01
N ALA A 18 7.53 1.41 23.18
CA ALA A 18 6.28 1.46 23.92
C ALA A 18 5.92 2.91 24.28
N GLY A 19 4.65 3.27 24.17
CA GLY A 19 4.14 4.63 24.45
C GLY A 19 4.27 5.61 23.29
N GLN A 20 5.02 5.28 22.23
CA GLN A 20 5.31 6.17 21.11
C GLN A 20 4.32 6.07 19.96
N THR A 21 4.31 7.12 19.12
CA THR A 21 3.60 7.11 17.83
C THR A 21 4.54 6.71 16.71
N VAL A 22 4.20 5.63 16.02
CA VAL A 22 4.96 5.09 14.88
C VAL A 22 4.37 5.63 13.58
N THR A 23 5.22 5.87 12.59
CA THR A 23 4.82 6.31 11.25
C THR A 23 5.21 5.27 10.21
N LEU A 24 4.24 4.85 9.40
CA LEU A 24 4.45 4.07 8.17
C LEU A 24 4.08 4.94 6.96
N THR A 25 5.04 5.12 6.05
CA THR A 25 4.84 5.82 4.78
C THR A 25 4.66 4.80 3.66
N VAL A 26 3.52 4.83 2.96
CA VAL A 26 3.24 3.97 1.81
C VAL A 26 3.28 4.80 0.54
N ARG A 27 4.15 4.43 -0.40
CA ARG A 27 4.21 5.04 -1.73
C ARG A 27 3.55 4.11 -2.74
N LEU A 28 2.53 4.63 -3.42
CA LEU A 28 1.88 3.94 -4.53
C LEU A 28 2.62 4.25 -5.84
N PRO A 29 2.55 3.37 -6.86
CA PRO A 29 3.21 3.59 -8.13
C PRO A 29 2.82 4.92 -8.78
N ALA A 30 3.79 5.57 -9.41
CA ALA A 30 3.55 6.77 -10.18
C ALA A 30 2.93 6.44 -11.55
N PRO A 31 2.19 7.36 -12.18
CA PRO A 31 1.48 7.10 -13.45
C PRO A 31 2.38 6.68 -14.62
N ASP A 32 3.64 7.12 -14.63
CA ASP A 32 4.67 6.72 -15.60
C ASP A 32 4.98 5.22 -15.54
N SER A 33 4.69 4.57 -14.41
CA SER A 33 4.71 3.12 -14.28
C SER A 33 3.57 2.42 -15.04
N GLY A 34 2.77 3.12 -15.85
CA GLY A 34 1.68 2.56 -16.66
C GLY A 34 0.45 2.09 -15.86
N VAL A 35 0.42 2.36 -14.56
CA VAL A 35 -0.72 2.05 -13.68
C VAL A 35 -1.31 3.36 -13.19
N LEU A 36 -2.59 3.57 -13.46
CA LEU A 36 -3.33 4.74 -13.03
C LEU A 36 -4.27 4.37 -11.88
N LEU A 37 -4.32 5.20 -10.84
CA LEU A 37 -5.24 5.02 -9.71
C LEU A 37 -6.46 5.92 -9.89
N ASN A 38 -7.67 5.35 -9.86
CA ASN A 38 -8.91 6.11 -10.01
C ASN A 38 -9.14 6.98 -8.75
N ARG A 39 -9.48 8.26 -8.92
CA ARG A 39 -9.67 9.23 -7.82
C ARG A 39 -11.06 9.16 -7.17
N GLY A 40 -12.08 8.86 -7.97
CA GLY A 40 -13.47 8.81 -7.52
C GLY A 40 -13.86 7.46 -6.91
N ALA A 41 -13.03 6.44 -7.08
CA ALA A 41 -13.25 5.12 -6.50
C ALA A 41 -12.93 5.08 -4.99
N PRO A 42 -13.52 4.15 -4.22
CA PRO A 42 -13.35 4.05 -2.77
C PRO A 42 -12.01 3.40 -2.37
N ASN A 43 -10.89 3.97 -2.83
CA ASN A 43 -9.55 3.47 -2.54
C ASN A 43 -9.21 3.61 -1.06
N SER A 44 -8.58 2.60 -0.49
CA SER A 44 -8.16 2.64 0.91
C SER A 44 -6.94 1.79 1.23
N LEU A 45 -6.22 2.25 2.26
CA LEU A 45 -5.14 1.56 2.94
C LEU A 45 -5.58 1.37 4.39
N ILE A 46 -5.52 0.14 4.88
CA ILE A 46 -5.95 -0.26 6.21
C ILE A 46 -4.79 -0.96 6.90
N LEU A 47 -4.21 -0.32 7.91
CA LEU A 47 -3.23 -0.95 8.79
C LEU A 47 -3.95 -1.50 10.02
N LYS A 48 -3.89 -2.81 10.20
CA LYS A 48 -4.32 -3.53 11.40
C LYS A 48 -3.10 -3.87 12.24
N THR A 49 -3.14 -3.52 13.51
CA THR A 49 -2.11 -3.86 14.51
C THR A 49 -2.80 -4.54 15.69
N PRO A 50 -2.05 -5.10 16.67
CA PRO A 50 -2.65 -5.61 17.90
C PRO A 50 -3.39 -4.54 18.73
N TRP A 51 -3.13 -3.26 18.48
CA TRP A 51 -3.67 -2.14 19.26
C TRP A 51 -4.79 -1.36 18.54
N GLY A 52 -5.17 -1.78 17.32
CA GLY A 52 -6.24 -1.12 16.58
C GLY A 52 -6.08 -1.13 15.06
N GLN A 53 -6.91 -0.34 14.39
CA GLN A 53 -6.96 -0.23 12.94
C GLN A 53 -6.95 1.23 12.47
N TRP A 54 -6.15 1.53 11.45
CA TRP A 54 -6.06 2.86 10.84
C TRP A 54 -6.34 2.77 9.35
N LYS A 55 -7.34 3.53 8.89
CA LYS A 55 -7.73 3.61 7.48
C LYS A 55 -7.37 4.99 6.91
N LYS A 56 -6.77 5.01 5.72
CA LYS A 56 -6.53 6.23 4.94
C LYS A 56 -6.82 6.00 3.47
N SER A 57 -7.32 7.04 2.80
CA SER A 57 -7.49 7.03 1.35
C SER A 57 -6.30 7.73 0.68
N PRO A 58 -5.84 7.23 -0.49
CA PRO A 58 -4.89 7.94 -1.33
C PRO A 58 -5.39 9.34 -1.70
N SER A 59 -4.45 10.27 -1.85
CA SER A 59 -4.72 11.64 -2.30
C SER A 59 -3.64 12.07 -3.28
N GLY A 60 -3.86 13.17 -3.99
CA GLY A 60 -2.93 13.58 -5.04
C GLY A 60 -3.54 14.54 -6.04
N ARG A 61 -2.81 14.77 -7.13
CA ARG A 61 -3.21 15.69 -8.20
C ARG A 61 -3.91 14.94 -9.34
N PRO A 62 -4.86 15.58 -10.05
CA PRO A 62 -5.45 15.02 -11.27
C PRO A 62 -4.41 14.66 -12.32
N PHE A 63 -4.74 13.67 -13.15
CA PHE A 63 -4.04 13.44 -14.41
C PHE A 63 -4.53 14.45 -15.44
N VAL A 64 -3.66 15.37 -15.87
CA VAL A 64 -4.01 16.50 -16.75
C VAL A 64 -3.60 16.30 -18.22
N ASN A 65 -2.68 15.39 -18.51
CA ASN A 65 -2.00 15.31 -19.81
C ASN A 65 -2.25 13.99 -20.60
N GLY A 66 -3.47 13.45 -20.63
CA GLY A 66 -3.73 12.31 -21.53
C GLY A 66 -5.18 12.05 -21.85
N GLY A 67 -5.89 13.09 -22.28
CA GLY A 67 -7.25 12.94 -22.80
C GLY A 67 -8.33 12.88 -21.72
N ALA A 68 -9.57 13.09 -22.16
CA ALA A 68 -10.73 13.15 -21.28
C ALA A 68 -10.97 11.82 -20.53
N GLU A 69 -10.54 10.70 -21.11
CA GLU A 69 -10.71 9.35 -20.59
C GLU A 69 -9.97 9.10 -19.26
N PHE A 70 -8.89 9.83 -18.97
CA PHE A 70 -8.10 9.67 -17.74
C PHE A 70 -8.30 10.78 -16.72
N SER A 71 -9.23 11.72 -16.97
CA SER A 71 -9.56 12.83 -16.05
C SER A 71 -9.96 12.37 -14.64
N GLY A 72 -10.54 11.18 -14.53
CA GLY A 72 -10.90 10.52 -13.27
C GLY A 72 -9.74 9.89 -12.50
N TYR A 73 -8.49 9.98 -12.97
CA TYR A 73 -7.33 9.30 -12.38
C TYR A 73 -6.32 10.28 -11.78
N PHE A 74 -5.49 9.78 -10.86
CA PHE A 74 -4.38 10.55 -10.28
C PHE A 74 -3.24 10.69 -11.30
N GLY A 75 -2.76 11.92 -11.48
CA GLY A 75 -1.52 12.26 -12.20
C GLY A 75 -0.31 12.35 -11.31
N GLN A 76 -0.54 12.42 -10.01
CA GLN A 76 0.47 12.23 -8.98
C GLN A 76 -0.26 11.72 -7.74
N VAL A 77 0.29 10.70 -7.09
CA VAL A 77 -0.24 10.21 -5.80
C VAL A 77 0.72 10.65 -4.70
N HIS A 78 0.21 11.33 -3.69
CA HIS A 78 0.99 11.66 -2.50
C HIS A 78 1.24 10.40 -1.66
N PRO A 79 2.40 10.27 -0.99
CA PRO A 79 2.61 9.19 -0.04
C PRO A 79 1.51 9.15 1.03
N VAL A 80 0.98 7.96 1.30
CA VAL A 80 -0.01 7.75 2.33
C VAL A 80 0.71 7.55 3.67
N ILE A 81 0.45 8.41 4.63
CA ILE A 81 1.09 8.39 5.95
C ILE A 81 0.10 7.81 6.96
N LEU A 82 0.44 6.63 7.50
CA LEU A 82 -0.31 5.95 8.55
C LEU A 82 0.44 6.15 9.88
N ARG A 83 -0.25 6.71 10.88
CA ARG A 83 0.29 6.95 12.22
C ARG A 83 -0.53 6.19 13.25
N PHE A 84 0.13 5.44 14.11
CA PHE A 84 -0.52 4.66 15.17
C PHE A 84 0.30 4.73 16.46
N LYS A 85 -0.37 4.62 17.61
CA LYS A 85 0.27 4.65 18.93
C LYS A 85 0.49 3.23 19.43
N VAL A 86 1.70 2.94 19.90
CA VAL A 86 2.01 1.73 20.66
C VAL A 86 1.72 2.03 22.14
N PRO A 87 0.88 1.24 22.83
CA PRO A 87 0.62 1.45 24.26
C PRO A 87 1.90 1.34 25.10
N ALA A 88 1.98 2.09 26.21
CA ALA A 88 3.18 2.15 27.07
C ALA A 88 3.50 0.82 27.79
N GLY A 89 2.51 -0.04 28.02
CA GLY A 89 2.70 -1.36 28.63
C GLY A 89 2.99 -2.49 27.62
N THR A 90 3.29 -2.17 26.37
CA THR A 90 3.56 -3.18 25.34
C THR A 90 4.90 -3.87 25.62
N PRO A 91 4.95 -5.21 25.72
CA PRO A 91 6.21 -5.91 25.96
C PRO A 91 7.15 -5.80 24.77
N PRO A 92 8.48 -5.77 25.00
CA PRO A 92 9.48 -5.87 23.94
C PRO A 92 9.30 -7.14 23.12
N GLY A 93 9.61 -7.08 21.82
CA GLY A 93 9.52 -8.22 20.91
C GLY A 93 8.77 -7.93 19.62
N PRO A 94 8.60 -8.95 18.76
CA PRO A 94 7.87 -8.83 17.51
C PRO A 94 6.35 -8.88 17.74
N HIS A 95 5.63 -7.97 17.10
CA HIS A 95 4.18 -7.90 17.10
C HIS A 95 3.65 -7.96 15.66
N ASN A 96 2.78 -8.92 15.39
CA ASN A 96 2.22 -9.11 14.04
C ASN A 96 1.17 -8.05 13.72
N ALA A 97 1.28 -7.47 12.53
CA ALA A 97 0.38 -6.50 11.96
C ALA A 97 0.16 -6.80 10.47
N GLN A 98 -0.81 -6.12 9.87
CA GLN A 98 -1.19 -6.34 8.48
C GLN A 98 -1.57 -5.02 7.82
N LEU A 99 -1.03 -4.76 6.64
CA LEU A 99 -1.43 -3.65 5.80
C LEU A 99 -2.21 -4.18 4.60
N ALA A 100 -3.50 -3.84 4.52
CA ALA A 100 -4.37 -4.16 3.40
C ALA A 100 -4.58 -2.91 2.52
N LEU A 101 -4.49 -3.09 1.20
CA LEU A 101 -4.72 -2.08 0.18
C LEU A 101 -5.90 -2.54 -0.67
N GLN A 102 -6.92 -1.70 -0.79
CA GLN A 102 -8.04 -1.86 -1.73
C GLN A 102 -7.98 -0.71 -2.72
N LEU A 103 -7.52 -0.97 -3.94
CA LEU A 103 -7.20 0.06 -4.93
C LEU A 103 -7.87 -0.22 -6.27
N PHE A 104 -8.53 0.77 -6.86
CA PHE A 104 -9.09 0.70 -8.19
C PHE A 104 -8.09 1.26 -9.19
N THR A 105 -7.44 0.35 -9.91
CA THR A 105 -6.36 0.69 -10.84
C THR A 105 -6.76 0.45 -12.27
N CYS A 106 -6.13 1.16 -13.20
CA CYS A 106 -6.21 0.89 -14.62
C CYS A 106 -4.83 0.76 -15.23
N ASN A 107 -4.60 -0.32 -15.99
CA ASN A 107 -3.39 -0.47 -16.80
C ASN A 107 -3.56 0.34 -18.09
N ARG A 108 -2.70 1.35 -18.30
CA ARG A 108 -2.82 2.25 -19.46
C ARG A 108 -2.57 1.55 -20.79
N GLN A 109 -1.69 0.54 -20.81
CA GLN A 109 -1.34 -0.18 -22.04
C GLN A 109 -2.44 -1.15 -22.45
N GLU A 110 -2.98 -1.89 -21.48
CA GLU A 110 -4.01 -2.91 -21.72
C GLU A 110 -5.43 -2.35 -21.71
N LYS A 111 -5.62 -1.10 -21.26
CA LYS A 111 -6.92 -0.45 -21.01
C LYS A 111 -7.84 -1.29 -20.09
N LEU A 112 -7.24 -2.06 -19.18
CA LEU A 112 -7.95 -2.90 -18.23
C LEU A 112 -7.98 -2.24 -16.85
N CYS A 113 -9.18 -1.96 -16.36
CA CYS A 113 -9.40 -1.39 -15.03
C CYS A 113 -10.03 -2.42 -14.10
N GLN A 114 -9.54 -2.51 -12.85
CA GLN A 114 -10.00 -3.50 -11.88
C GLN A 114 -9.72 -3.04 -10.43
N GLN A 115 -10.47 -3.60 -9.49
CA GLN A 115 -10.10 -3.53 -8.08
C GLN A 115 -8.92 -4.48 -7.81
N LYS A 116 -7.95 -4.02 -7.02
CA LYS A 116 -6.80 -4.77 -6.53
C LYS A 116 -6.81 -4.76 -5.02
N ASP A 117 -6.80 -5.97 -4.48
CA ASP A 117 -6.65 -6.20 -3.05
C ASP A 117 -5.24 -6.76 -2.82
N LEU A 118 -4.43 -6.03 -2.05
CA LEU A 118 -3.08 -6.46 -1.66
C LEU A 118 -2.97 -6.50 -0.15
N THR A 119 -2.27 -7.51 0.36
CA THR A 119 -2.05 -7.69 1.79
C THR A 119 -0.57 -7.87 2.04
N TYR A 120 -0.01 -6.99 2.87
CA TYR A 120 1.39 -7.02 3.29
C TYR A 120 1.46 -7.47 4.75
N PRO A 121 2.23 -8.53 5.06
CA PRO A 121 2.58 -8.82 6.45
C PRO A 121 3.47 -7.69 6.98
N VAL A 122 3.17 -7.21 8.18
CA VAL A 122 3.94 -6.17 8.88
C VAL A 122 4.39 -6.71 10.22
N THR A 123 5.67 -6.62 10.53
CA THR A 123 6.22 -6.96 11.85
C THR A 123 6.61 -5.67 12.56
N ILE A 124 6.06 -5.46 13.75
CA ILE A 124 6.39 -4.30 14.59
C ILE A 124 7.31 -4.80 15.70
N GLN A 125 8.60 -4.48 15.59
CA GLN A 125 9.60 -4.78 16.58
C GLN A 125 9.57 -3.70 17.67
N VAL A 126 9.04 -4.03 18.84
CA VAL A 126 9.03 -3.15 20.01
C VAL A 126 10.33 -3.36 20.79
N GLY A 127 11.04 -2.27 21.08
CA GLY A 127 12.29 -2.27 21.83
C GLY A 127 12.77 -0.84 22.08
N ASP A 128 14.08 -0.64 22.23
CA ASP A 128 14.64 0.65 22.65
C ASP A 128 14.83 1.65 21.51
N ARG A 129 14.46 1.30 20.27
CA ARG A 129 14.66 2.14 19.09
C ARG A 129 13.37 2.31 18.32
N GLN A 130 13.18 3.51 17.80
CA GLN A 130 12.12 3.83 16.85
C GLN A 130 12.72 4.14 15.48
N GLN A 131 12.12 3.58 14.44
CA GLN A 131 12.45 3.91 13.06
C GLN A 131 11.17 4.03 12.23
N ALA A 132 11.07 5.11 11.46
CA ALA A 132 9.96 5.28 10.53
C ALA A 132 10.01 4.20 9.44
N GLY A 133 8.86 3.58 9.18
CA GLY A 133 8.73 2.58 8.13
C GLY A 133 8.43 3.19 6.78
N ARG A 134 8.90 2.52 5.74
CA ARG A 134 8.50 2.82 4.36
C ARG A 134 8.17 1.55 3.61
N LEU A 135 7.07 1.60 2.85
CA LEU A 135 6.71 0.61 1.86
C LEU A 135 6.54 1.28 0.50
N ASP A 136 7.30 0.81 -0.48
CA ASP A 136 7.10 1.17 -1.88
C ASP A 136 6.33 0.01 -2.56
N VAL A 137 5.10 0.28 -2.96
CA VAL A 137 4.26 -0.72 -3.63
C VAL A 137 4.73 -0.82 -5.09
N PRO A 138 5.16 -1.99 -5.57
CA PRO A 138 5.63 -2.12 -6.94
C PRO A 138 4.45 -2.07 -7.92
N ALA A 139 4.64 -1.42 -9.06
CA ALA A 139 3.63 -1.37 -10.13
C ALA A 139 3.17 -2.77 -10.57
N ALA A 140 4.09 -3.73 -10.57
CA ALA A 140 3.81 -5.14 -10.89
C ALA A 140 2.74 -5.76 -9.99
N ALA A 141 2.68 -5.40 -8.70
CA ALA A 141 1.65 -5.91 -7.78
C ALA A 141 0.24 -5.38 -8.13
N LEU A 142 0.16 -4.23 -8.81
CA LEU A 142 -1.11 -3.62 -9.24
C LEU A 142 -1.49 -3.98 -10.68
N ARG A 143 -0.60 -4.64 -11.43
CA ARG A 143 -0.90 -5.19 -12.75
C ARG A 143 -1.56 -6.57 -12.62
N ARG A 144 -2.16 -7.08 -13.70
CA ARG A 144 -2.58 -8.48 -13.76
C ARG A 144 -1.31 -9.33 -13.90
N PRO A 145 -1.22 -10.52 -13.27
CA PRO A 145 -0.27 -11.52 -13.76
C PRO A 145 -0.64 -11.82 -15.22
N LEU A 146 0.29 -11.59 -16.15
CA LEU A 146 0.15 -12.07 -17.52
C LEU A 146 0.02 -13.59 -17.43
N LYS A 147 -1.16 -14.12 -17.75
CA LYS A 147 -1.29 -15.53 -18.05
C LYS A 147 -0.48 -15.75 -19.34
N PRO A 148 0.53 -16.65 -19.37
CA PRO A 148 1.15 -16.98 -20.64
C PRO A 148 0.04 -17.48 -21.57
N GLY A 149 -0.07 -16.88 -22.76
CA GLY A 149 -0.91 -17.43 -23.82
C GLY A 149 -0.43 -18.85 -24.10
N GLY A 150 -1.39 -19.79 -24.14
CA GLY A 150 -1.13 -21.17 -24.56
C GLY A 150 -0.88 -21.27 -26.05
#